data_AF-A0A349DLX1-F1
#
_entry.id   AF-A0A349DLX1-F1
#
_cell.length_a   1.000
_cell.length_b   1.000
_cell.length_c   1.000
_cell.angle_alpha   90.00
_cell.angle_beta   90.00
_cell.angle_gamma   90.00
#
_symmetry.space_group_name_H-M   'P 1'
#
loop_
_entity.id
_entity.type
_entity.pdbx_description
1 polymer ?
#
loop_
_entity_poly.entity_id
_entity_poly.type
_entity_poly.pdbx_seq_one_letter_code
_entity_poly.pdbx_strand_id
1 'polypeptide(L)'
;MRSFIILGVLLSISWNSFSQTQTYAHLYKLAFHESDHRPDLAISYAQKALKEARNRSEKANAHYLVAFYAQYQGYYGLAIIHYNQAFRLYTTSQKKTTILNNMATCYKQAGKTREAIKIGRQVSKRFAQQQDTVKFSYTINLLANCYRDLANYNQSDSLFRFSMQLTKRFVTPNLPNVYQDYACLQERLGNYSNGIRFLKQAIALSDTSKPIQKKIRLTQLARMYLHAKKLDSAGYFLDQAISIPQRSLKSTILLSATEGLFHFINRNEQRALKSYHQCDSLLSQLHEHTSHLVQKKYARKTAYEVYQQAYKLLNNLWFFGNKERFEQPKNWFKQRMNQEKALYEGIQVSVALKDSLVIARSAPKTQVVRQINPWWWALMVAVVVAGGWLLYRRREKALQAQTDYVKAIKTSPIKGFDEPKPQEIAVLQQVETRVGQRLKIDEIKILLMIGRGYTYNQITLATYIPNGTIKTIVKRLKDQCGVENIRDLM
;
A
#
# COMPACT_ATOMS: atom_id res chain seq x y z
N MET A 1 -28.82 -17.21 -73.38
CA MET A 1 -29.67 -18.09 -72.53
C MET A 1 -29.08 -18.02 -71.13
N ARG A 2 -29.72 -17.28 -70.20
CA ARG A 2 -30.58 -17.80 -69.10
C ARG A 2 -29.86 -18.85 -68.25
N SER A 3 -29.80 -18.86 -66.92
CA SER A 3 -30.23 -18.02 -65.79
C SER A 3 -29.63 -18.66 -64.52
N PHE A 4 -29.49 -17.89 -63.45
CA PHE A 4 -29.47 -18.22 -62.00
C PHE A 4 -29.57 -19.70 -61.54
N ILE A 5 -28.83 -20.06 -60.46
CA ILE A 5 -29.39 -20.33 -59.11
C ILE A 5 -28.27 -20.74 -58.11
N ILE A 6 -28.44 -20.20 -56.90
CA ILE A 6 -27.70 -20.35 -55.63
C ILE A 6 -28.02 -21.70 -54.95
N LEU A 7 -27.15 -22.14 -54.02
CA LEU A 7 -27.28 -23.15 -52.93
C LEU A 7 -26.24 -24.26 -53.11
N GLY A 8 -25.39 -24.64 -52.17
CA GLY A 8 -25.22 -24.27 -50.77
C GLY A 8 -24.31 -25.34 -50.16
N VAL A 9 -23.08 -24.99 -49.81
CA VAL A 9 -22.21 -25.84 -48.99
C VAL A 9 -21.81 -25.03 -47.76
N LEU A 10 -22.70 -25.06 -46.78
CA LEU A 10 -22.40 -24.77 -45.39
C LEU A 10 -21.75 -26.01 -44.75
N LEU A 11 -20.99 -25.75 -43.68
CA LEU A 11 -20.47 -26.67 -42.65
C LEU A 11 -19.06 -27.23 -42.88
N SER A 12 -18.06 -26.47 -42.43
CA SER A 12 -17.34 -26.78 -41.17
C SER A 12 -16.01 -26.03 -41.06
N ILE A 13 -16.05 -24.70 -41.06
CA ILE A 13 -14.94 -23.93 -40.48
C ILE A 13 -15.11 -24.04 -38.97
N SER A 14 -14.51 -25.08 -38.39
CA SER A 14 -14.37 -25.18 -36.95
C SER A 14 -13.69 -23.92 -36.43
N TRP A 15 -14.43 -23.15 -35.64
CA TRP A 15 -13.88 -22.14 -34.75
C TRP A 15 -12.99 -22.82 -33.71
N ASN A 16 -11.77 -23.15 -34.10
CA ASN A 16 -10.67 -23.32 -33.16
C ASN A 16 -9.86 -22.01 -33.17
N SER A 17 -10.46 -20.95 -32.62
CA SER A 17 -9.64 -19.92 -31.98
C SER A 17 -9.04 -20.58 -30.73
N PHE A 18 -7.90 -21.23 -30.95
CA PHE A 18 -7.05 -21.81 -29.92
C PHE A 18 -6.93 -20.81 -28.76
N SER A 19 -7.66 -21.04 -27.66
CA SER A 19 -7.34 -20.41 -26.39
C SER A 19 -5.99 -20.98 -26.01
N GLN A 20 -4.89 -20.30 -26.36
CA GLN A 20 -3.56 -20.70 -25.89
C GLN A 20 -3.64 -20.77 -24.37
N THR A 21 -3.62 -21.99 -23.82
CA THR A 21 -3.50 -22.23 -22.39
C THR A 21 -2.23 -21.53 -21.93
N GLN A 22 -2.39 -20.37 -21.31
CA GLN A 22 -1.27 -19.55 -20.88
C GLN A 22 -0.54 -20.31 -19.77
N THR A 23 0.66 -20.80 -20.08
CA THR A 23 1.46 -21.56 -19.10
C THR A 23 1.88 -20.68 -17.93
N TYR A 24 2.16 -21.30 -16.77
CA TYR A 24 2.73 -20.60 -15.60
C TYR A 24 3.89 -19.67 -15.99
N ALA A 25 4.84 -20.18 -16.78
CA ALA A 25 6.04 -19.42 -17.16
C ALA A 25 5.71 -18.20 -18.02
N HIS A 26 4.74 -18.33 -18.93
CA HIS A 26 4.27 -17.22 -19.75
C HIS A 26 3.60 -16.14 -18.90
N LEU A 27 2.67 -16.54 -18.02
CA LEU A 27 1.96 -15.64 -17.11
C LEU A 27 2.92 -14.93 -16.14
N TYR A 28 3.92 -15.65 -15.63
CA TYR A 28 4.94 -15.10 -14.75
C TYR A 28 5.77 -14.02 -15.44
N LYS A 29 6.17 -14.25 -16.70
CA LYS A 29 6.89 -13.26 -17.52
C LYS A 29 6.04 -12.05 -17.86
N LEU A 30 4.77 -12.24 -18.23
CA LEU A 30 3.84 -11.13 -18.49
C LEU A 30 3.67 -10.23 -17.27
N ALA A 31 3.56 -10.81 -16.07
CA ALA A 31 3.51 -10.03 -14.85
C ALA A 31 4.76 -9.16 -14.63
N PHE A 32 5.94 -9.61 -15.07
CA PHE A 32 7.16 -8.80 -15.03
C PHE A 32 7.17 -7.68 -16.06
N HIS A 33 6.82 -8.00 -17.31
CA HIS A 33 6.77 -7.02 -18.40
C HIS A 33 5.79 -5.88 -18.12
N GLU A 34 4.61 -6.19 -17.58
CA GLU A 34 3.59 -5.18 -17.30
C GLU A 34 3.87 -4.34 -16.04
N SER A 35 4.87 -4.69 -15.23
CA SER A 35 5.07 -4.09 -13.91
C SER A 35 5.41 -2.59 -13.95
N ASP A 36 6.16 -2.17 -14.96
CA ASP A 36 6.61 -0.78 -15.12
C ASP A 36 5.53 0.14 -15.72
N HIS A 37 4.53 -0.43 -16.39
CA HIS A 37 3.52 0.33 -17.14
C HIS A 37 2.09 0.15 -16.59
N ARG A 38 1.74 -1.05 -16.14
CA ARG A 38 0.38 -1.46 -15.72
C ARG A 38 0.44 -2.40 -14.51
N PRO A 39 0.77 -1.87 -13.33
CA PRO A 39 1.06 -2.70 -12.16
C PRO A 39 -0.17 -3.45 -11.59
N ASP A 40 -1.40 -2.98 -11.82
CA ASP A 40 -2.61 -3.75 -11.49
C ASP A 40 -2.77 -4.98 -12.40
N LEU A 41 -2.36 -4.87 -13.67
CA LEU A 41 -2.35 -5.97 -14.61
C LEU A 41 -1.25 -6.99 -14.26
N ALA A 42 -0.11 -6.51 -13.76
CA ALA A 42 0.95 -7.36 -13.21
C ALA A 42 0.47 -8.23 -12.04
N ILE A 43 -0.34 -7.67 -11.11
CA ILE A 43 -0.97 -8.44 -10.03
C ILE A 43 -1.92 -9.50 -10.59
N SER A 44 -2.74 -9.14 -11.59
CA SER A 44 -3.67 -10.08 -12.25
C SER A 44 -2.94 -11.24 -12.90
N TYR A 45 -1.88 -10.98 -13.68
CA TYR A 45 -1.06 -12.02 -14.27
C TYR A 45 -0.35 -12.88 -13.22
N ALA A 46 0.13 -12.28 -12.13
CA ALA A 46 0.72 -13.03 -11.02
C ALA A 46 -0.30 -13.96 -10.33
N GLN A 47 -1.56 -13.53 -10.20
CA GLN A 47 -2.65 -14.38 -9.69
C GLN A 47 -3.04 -15.49 -10.66
N LYS A 48 -3.04 -15.23 -11.97
CA LYS A 48 -3.22 -16.29 -12.98
C LYS A 48 -2.08 -17.29 -12.93
N ALA A 49 -0.82 -16.82 -12.86
CA ALA A 49 0.35 -17.68 -12.70
C ALA A 49 0.22 -18.55 -11.44
N LEU A 50 -0.30 -18.01 -10.34
CA LEU A 50 -0.55 -18.77 -9.11
C LEU A 50 -1.55 -19.92 -9.31
N LYS A 51 -2.60 -19.73 -10.13
CA LYS A 51 -3.58 -20.79 -10.44
C LYS A 51 -2.96 -21.91 -11.28
N GLU A 52 -2.08 -21.55 -12.21
CA GLU A 52 -1.39 -22.50 -13.10
C GLU A 52 -0.16 -23.15 -12.47
N ALA A 53 0.27 -22.70 -11.28
CA ALA A 53 1.45 -23.22 -10.60
C ALA A 53 1.24 -24.67 -10.13
N ARG A 54 2.04 -25.59 -10.65
CA ARG A 54 1.86 -27.04 -10.43
C ARG A 54 2.70 -27.55 -9.27
N ASN A 55 3.92 -27.04 -9.12
CA ASN A 55 4.84 -27.49 -8.08
C ASN A 55 5.02 -26.45 -6.96
N ARG A 56 5.63 -26.89 -5.84
CA ARG A 56 5.86 -26.06 -4.65
C ARG A 56 6.68 -24.79 -4.96
N SER A 57 7.68 -24.89 -5.83
CA SER A 57 8.56 -23.78 -6.20
C SER A 57 7.81 -22.72 -6.99
N GLU A 58 7.03 -23.13 -8.00
CA GLU A 58 6.16 -22.26 -8.79
C GLU A 58 5.13 -21.57 -7.92
N LYS A 59 4.47 -22.30 -7.01
CA LYS A 59 3.52 -21.70 -6.06
C LYS A 59 4.20 -20.66 -5.20
N ALA A 60 5.39 -20.96 -4.66
CA ALA A 60 6.15 -20.01 -3.84
C ALA A 60 6.50 -18.73 -4.61
N ASN A 61 6.98 -18.88 -5.85
CA ASN A 61 7.34 -17.77 -6.72
C ASN A 61 6.12 -16.95 -7.16
N ALA A 62 4.99 -17.59 -7.47
CA ALA A 62 3.76 -16.88 -7.80
C ALA A 62 3.23 -16.07 -6.60
N HIS A 63 3.23 -16.65 -5.39
CA HIS A 63 2.90 -15.91 -4.17
C HIS A 63 3.86 -14.74 -3.96
N TYR A 64 5.16 -14.94 -4.13
CA TYR A 64 6.15 -13.85 -4.07
C TYR A 64 5.83 -12.74 -5.07
N LEU A 65 5.47 -13.09 -6.30
CA LEU A 65 5.19 -12.15 -7.37
C LEU A 65 3.94 -11.31 -7.11
N VAL A 66 2.85 -11.96 -6.67
CA VAL A 66 1.64 -11.26 -6.23
C VAL A 66 1.99 -10.29 -5.10
N ALA A 67 2.77 -10.75 -4.11
CA ALA A 67 3.15 -9.92 -2.98
C ALA A 67 4.04 -8.74 -3.37
N PHE A 68 4.99 -8.95 -4.29
CA PHE A 68 5.91 -7.94 -4.77
C PHE A 68 5.17 -6.80 -5.48
N TYR A 69 4.26 -7.11 -6.41
CA TYR A 69 3.47 -6.07 -7.06
C TYR A 69 2.41 -5.46 -6.15
N ALA A 70 1.84 -6.24 -5.23
CA ALA A 70 0.99 -5.70 -4.18
C ALA A 70 1.75 -4.68 -3.30
N GLN A 71 2.99 -4.98 -2.91
CA GLN A 71 3.85 -4.05 -2.16
C GLN A 71 4.17 -2.81 -2.98
N TYR A 72 4.58 -2.98 -4.24
CA TYR A 72 4.92 -1.88 -5.15
C TYR A 72 3.75 -0.91 -5.32
N GLN A 73 2.53 -1.44 -5.36
CA GLN A 73 1.32 -0.64 -5.46
C GLN A 73 0.83 -0.07 -4.11
N GLY A 74 1.29 -0.60 -2.98
CA GLY A 74 0.88 -0.12 -1.66
C GLY A 74 -0.25 -0.91 -0.99
N TYR A 75 -0.62 -2.08 -1.53
CA TYR A 75 -1.47 -3.08 -0.87
C TYR A 75 -0.66 -3.86 0.16
N TYR A 76 -0.16 -3.18 1.19
CA TYR A 76 0.76 -3.79 2.14
C TYR A 76 0.14 -4.95 2.91
N GLY A 77 -1.18 -4.95 3.14
CA GLY A 77 -1.87 -6.10 3.73
C GLY A 77 -1.80 -7.30 2.78
N LEU A 78 -2.31 -7.16 1.55
CA LEU A 78 -2.23 -8.20 0.50
C LEU A 78 -0.80 -8.74 0.33
N ALA A 79 0.18 -7.83 0.27
CA ALA A 79 1.59 -8.19 0.16
C ALA A 79 2.05 -9.06 1.33
N ILE A 80 1.74 -8.69 2.57
CA ILE A 80 2.09 -9.46 3.77
C ILE A 80 1.48 -10.88 3.73
N ILE A 81 0.23 -11.04 3.27
CA ILE A 81 -0.42 -12.36 3.17
C ILE A 81 0.31 -13.26 2.16
N HIS A 82 0.53 -12.74 0.96
CA HIS A 82 1.18 -13.52 -0.10
C HIS A 82 2.66 -13.75 0.21
N TYR A 83 3.34 -12.81 0.88
CA TYR A 83 4.68 -13.05 1.42
C TYR A 83 4.68 -14.15 2.48
N ASN A 84 3.71 -14.19 3.40
CA ASN A 84 3.60 -15.30 4.36
C ASN A 84 3.40 -16.65 3.66
N GLN A 85 2.58 -16.71 2.61
CA GLN A 85 2.39 -17.93 1.81
C GLN A 85 3.70 -18.35 1.11
N ALA A 86 4.38 -17.41 0.46
CA ALA A 86 5.68 -17.65 -0.15
C ALA A 86 6.72 -18.11 0.88
N PHE A 87 6.75 -17.50 2.07
CA PHE A 87 7.63 -17.87 3.18
C PHE A 87 7.44 -19.32 3.63
N ARG A 88 6.18 -19.78 3.74
CA ARG A 88 5.84 -21.17 4.11
C ARG A 88 6.29 -22.16 3.02
N LEU A 89 6.16 -21.77 1.76
CA LEU A 89 6.47 -22.63 0.62
C LEU A 89 7.96 -22.68 0.31
N TYR A 90 8.71 -21.60 0.50
CA TYR A 90 10.16 -21.64 0.31
C TYR A 90 10.83 -22.56 1.34
N THR A 91 11.84 -23.30 0.88
CA THR A 91 12.63 -24.21 1.72
C THR A 91 13.94 -23.56 2.14
N THR A 92 14.54 -22.74 1.27
CA THR A 92 15.85 -22.14 1.52
C THR A 92 15.77 -20.99 2.53
N SER A 93 16.72 -20.97 3.47
CA SER A 93 16.82 -19.89 4.44
C SER A 93 17.01 -18.52 3.78
N GLN A 94 17.71 -18.45 2.64
CA GLN A 94 17.96 -17.19 1.94
C GLN A 94 16.67 -16.53 1.43
N LYS A 95 15.81 -17.32 0.77
CA LYS A 95 14.54 -16.83 0.25
C LYS A 95 13.64 -16.43 1.41
N LYS A 96 13.55 -17.25 2.47
CA LYS A 96 12.80 -16.91 3.68
C LYS A 96 13.24 -15.59 4.32
N THR A 97 14.55 -15.35 4.47
CA THR A 97 15.07 -14.08 5.02
C THR A 97 14.72 -12.89 4.11
N THR A 98 14.80 -13.07 2.79
CA THR A 98 14.39 -12.04 1.80
C THR A 98 12.92 -11.67 1.93
N ILE A 99 12.04 -12.66 2.07
CA ILE A 99 10.61 -12.43 2.26
C ILE A 99 10.33 -11.65 3.54
N LEU A 100 11.00 -11.99 4.64
CA LEU A 100 10.86 -11.26 5.89
C LEU A 100 11.32 -9.80 5.78
N ASN A 101 12.39 -9.52 5.00
CA ASN A 101 12.81 -8.14 4.75
C ASN A 101 11.76 -7.33 3.98
N ASN A 102 11.13 -7.96 2.98
CA ASN A 102 10.07 -7.33 2.20
C ASN A 102 8.84 -7.08 3.07
N MET A 103 8.45 -8.05 3.91
CA MET A 103 7.39 -7.84 4.90
C MET A 103 7.71 -6.71 5.86
N ALA A 104 8.95 -6.59 6.36
CA ALA A 104 9.37 -5.46 7.20
C ALA A 104 9.18 -4.11 6.47
N THR A 105 9.49 -4.08 5.17
CA THR A 105 9.22 -2.91 4.33
C THR A 105 7.72 -2.61 4.24
N CYS A 106 6.87 -3.62 4.02
CA CYS A 106 5.42 -3.47 4.03
C CYS A 106 4.90 -2.94 5.37
N TYR A 107 5.39 -3.47 6.49
CA TYR A 107 5.00 -3.01 7.84
C TYR A 107 5.36 -1.53 8.03
N LYS A 108 6.58 -1.12 7.67
CA LYS A 108 6.98 0.30 7.75
C LYS A 108 6.04 1.17 6.92
N GLN A 109 5.80 0.80 5.67
CA GLN A 109 4.97 1.61 4.77
C GLN A 109 3.49 1.63 5.15
N ALA A 110 3.02 0.62 5.89
CA ALA A 110 1.71 0.57 6.51
C ALA A 110 1.60 1.36 7.82
N GLY A 111 2.68 2.02 8.28
CA GLY A 111 2.73 2.77 9.55
C GLY A 111 3.01 1.90 10.79
N LYS A 112 3.20 0.58 10.60
CA LYS A 112 3.53 -0.40 11.64
C LYS A 112 5.06 -0.45 11.85
N THR A 113 5.62 0.70 12.20
CA THR A 113 7.08 0.91 12.19
C THR A 113 7.79 0.10 13.27
N ARG A 114 7.15 -0.17 14.43
CA ARG A 114 7.73 -0.98 15.50
C ARG A 114 7.86 -2.46 15.09
N GLU A 115 6.87 -2.98 14.39
CA GLU A 115 6.84 -4.32 13.81
C GLU A 115 7.92 -4.46 12.74
N ALA A 116 8.06 -3.44 11.87
CA ALA A 116 9.12 -3.38 10.88
C ALA A 116 10.52 -3.44 11.51
N ILE A 117 10.77 -2.72 12.60
CA ILE A 117 12.04 -2.75 13.32
C ILE A 117 12.31 -4.13 13.90
N LYS A 118 11.31 -4.76 14.54
CA LYS A 118 11.45 -6.10 15.13
C LYS A 118 11.87 -7.12 14.07
N ILE A 119 11.20 -7.13 12.92
CA ILE A 119 11.52 -8.05 11.83
C ILE A 119 12.86 -7.68 11.20
N GLY A 120 13.10 -6.40 10.91
CA GLY A 120 14.35 -5.91 10.31
C GLY A 120 15.58 -6.27 11.12
N ARG A 121 15.53 -6.19 12.46
CA ARG A 121 16.63 -6.62 13.35
C ARG A 121 16.90 -8.13 13.28
N GLN A 122 15.86 -8.95 13.15
CA GLN A 122 16.02 -10.40 13.01
C GLN A 122 16.63 -10.75 11.64
N VAL A 123 16.14 -10.08 10.60
CA VAL A 123 16.59 -10.25 9.21
C VAL A 123 18.02 -9.78 9.02
N SER A 124 18.44 -8.66 9.63
CA SER A 124 19.82 -8.17 9.54
C SER A 124 20.81 -9.17 10.13
N LYS A 125 20.49 -9.78 11.28
CA LYS A 125 21.30 -10.85 11.88
C LYS A 125 21.41 -12.06 10.94
N ARG A 126 20.30 -12.48 10.33
CA ARG A 126 20.28 -13.60 9.37
C ARG A 126 21.09 -13.30 8.11
N PHE A 127 20.98 -12.10 7.53
CA PHE A 127 21.77 -11.75 6.34
C PHE A 127 23.26 -11.65 6.65
N ALA A 128 23.63 -11.18 7.84
CA ALA A 128 25.02 -11.20 8.30
C ALA A 128 25.56 -12.64 8.40
N GLN A 129 24.79 -13.56 9.01
CA GLN A 129 25.15 -14.98 9.09
C GLN A 129 25.22 -15.65 7.71
N GLN A 130 24.35 -15.25 6.79
CA GLN A 130 24.31 -15.71 5.39
C GLN A 130 25.40 -15.06 4.51
N GLN A 131 26.19 -14.13 5.07
CA GLN A 131 27.17 -13.33 4.34
C GLN A 131 26.59 -12.58 3.12
N ASP A 132 25.28 -12.31 3.10
CA ASP A 132 24.62 -11.55 2.04
C ASP A 132 24.72 -10.04 2.36
N THR A 133 25.90 -9.48 2.06
CA THR A 133 26.23 -8.08 2.33
C THR A 133 25.31 -7.09 1.60
N VAL A 134 24.81 -7.47 0.43
CA VAL A 134 23.88 -6.67 -0.38
C VAL A 134 22.54 -6.52 0.34
N LYS A 135 21.90 -7.63 0.72
CA LYS A 135 20.62 -7.59 1.44
C LYS A 135 20.76 -7.09 2.87
N PHE A 136 21.90 -7.34 3.51
CA PHE A 136 22.24 -6.75 4.79
C PHE A 136 22.22 -5.21 4.68
N SER A 137 22.90 -4.63 3.69
CA SER A 137 22.92 -3.18 3.46
C SER A 137 21.51 -2.60 3.29
N TYR A 138 20.67 -3.22 2.46
CA TYR A 138 19.28 -2.80 2.29
C TYR A 138 18.47 -2.83 3.60
N THR A 139 18.71 -3.85 4.44
CA THR A 139 18.03 -3.99 5.74
C THR A 139 18.48 -2.92 6.73
N ILE A 140 19.76 -2.57 6.75
CA ILE A 140 20.27 -1.45 7.58
C ILE A 140 19.64 -0.13 7.13
N ASN A 141 19.54 0.13 5.83
CA ASN A 141 18.84 1.32 5.32
C ASN A 141 17.36 1.36 5.72
N LEU A 142 16.67 0.21 5.66
CA LEU A 142 15.28 0.09 6.10
C LEU A 142 15.14 0.42 7.60
N LEU A 143 16.02 -0.13 8.44
CA LEU A 143 16.02 0.14 9.87
C LEU A 143 16.29 1.62 10.16
N ALA A 144 17.26 2.23 9.50
CA ALA A 144 17.53 3.67 9.62
C ALA A 144 16.28 4.50 9.33
N ASN A 145 15.63 4.23 8.19
CA ASN A 145 14.36 4.86 7.83
C ASN A 145 13.26 4.64 8.89
N CYS A 146 13.16 3.44 9.49
CA CYS A 146 12.18 3.17 10.53
C CYS A 146 12.44 4.00 11.81
N TYR A 147 13.69 4.13 12.24
CA TYR A 147 14.02 4.96 13.40
C TYR A 147 13.79 6.44 13.14
N ARG A 148 14.05 6.93 11.92
CA ARG A 148 13.66 8.29 11.51
C ARG A 148 12.15 8.50 11.66
N ASP A 149 11.34 7.54 11.18
CA ASP A 149 9.88 7.66 11.22
C ASP A 149 9.32 7.58 12.66
N LEU A 150 10.06 7.00 13.61
CA LEU A 150 9.78 7.05 15.06
C LEU A 150 10.43 8.24 15.79
N ALA A 151 11.03 9.18 15.05
CA ALA A 151 11.79 10.32 15.59
C ALA A 151 12.97 9.94 16.51
N ASN A 152 13.44 8.69 16.46
CA ASN A 152 14.69 8.28 17.10
C ASN A 152 15.88 8.60 16.18
N TYR A 153 16.20 9.90 16.11
CA TYR A 153 17.15 10.39 15.13
C TYR A 153 18.59 9.95 15.39
N ASN A 154 19.00 9.75 16.65
CA ASN A 154 20.35 9.28 16.98
C ASN A 154 20.60 7.88 16.40
N GLN A 155 19.70 6.93 16.67
CA GLN A 155 19.79 5.59 16.12
C GLN A 155 19.69 5.59 14.59
N SER A 156 18.84 6.46 14.03
CA SER A 156 18.70 6.63 12.59
C SER A 156 20.00 7.12 11.93
N ASP A 157 20.67 8.12 12.52
CA ASP A 157 21.90 8.71 11.99
C ASP A 157 23.03 7.68 11.95
N SER A 158 23.26 6.96 13.05
CA SER A 158 24.25 5.89 13.12
C SER A 158 24.01 4.81 12.06
N LEU A 159 22.76 4.39 11.88
CA LEU A 159 22.41 3.37 10.88
C LEU A 159 22.53 3.88 9.44
N PHE A 160 22.21 5.15 9.15
CA PHE A 160 22.43 5.71 7.81
C PHE A 160 23.92 5.80 7.47
N ARG A 161 24.77 6.24 8.41
CA ARG A 161 26.23 6.26 8.21
C ARG A 161 26.76 4.86 7.91
N PHE A 162 26.30 3.86 8.65
CA PHE A 162 26.69 2.47 8.43
C PHE A 162 26.16 1.93 7.09
N SER A 163 24.89 2.17 6.76
CA SER A 163 24.27 1.83 5.46
C SER A 163 25.05 2.41 4.28
N MET A 164 25.50 3.66 4.41
CA MET A 164 26.27 4.37 3.39
C MET A 164 27.66 3.74 3.19
N GLN A 165 28.36 3.37 4.26
CA GLN A 165 29.65 2.65 4.18
C GLN A 165 29.48 1.29 3.49
N LEU A 166 28.47 0.51 3.88
CA LEU A 166 28.16 -0.79 3.26
C LEU A 166 27.80 -0.65 1.79
N THR A 167 26.91 0.29 1.46
CA THR A 167 26.43 0.51 0.09
C THR A 167 27.56 0.99 -0.81
N LYS A 168 28.45 1.86 -0.32
CA LYS A 168 29.65 2.30 -1.06
C LYS A 168 30.58 1.13 -1.40
N ARG A 169 30.68 0.13 -0.52
CA ARG A 169 31.59 -1.02 -0.71
C ARG A 169 30.97 -2.14 -1.55
N PHE A 170 29.67 -2.40 -1.41
CA PHE A 170 29.04 -3.62 -1.94
C PHE A 170 27.90 -3.38 -2.93
N VAL A 171 27.33 -2.17 -2.98
CA VAL A 171 26.11 -1.88 -3.76
C VAL A 171 26.14 -0.45 -4.34
N THR A 172 27.25 -0.08 -4.98
CA THR A 172 27.49 1.28 -5.48
C THR A 172 26.33 1.88 -6.30
N PRO A 173 25.65 1.12 -7.19
CA PRO A 173 24.49 1.65 -7.94
C PRO A 173 23.31 2.13 -7.06
N ASN A 174 23.21 1.66 -5.82
CA ASN A 174 22.16 2.07 -4.88
C ASN A 174 22.57 3.24 -3.96
N LEU A 175 23.84 3.65 -3.96
CA LEU A 175 24.35 4.74 -3.12
C LEU A 175 23.55 6.06 -3.27
N PRO A 176 23.08 6.47 -4.47
CA PRO A 176 22.22 7.65 -4.61
C PRO A 176 20.94 7.60 -3.77
N ASN A 177 20.35 6.41 -3.59
CA ASN A 177 19.12 6.26 -2.81
C ASN A 177 19.40 6.40 -1.31
N VAL A 178 20.54 5.86 -0.83
CA VAL A 178 20.94 5.98 0.58
C VAL A 178 21.26 7.44 0.92
N TYR A 179 21.96 8.16 0.04
CA TYR A 179 22.20 9.59 0.22
C TYR A 179 20.90 10.40 0.27
N GLN A 180 19.95 10.10 -0.61
CA GLN A 180 18.64 10.75 -0.62
C GLN A 180 17.86 10.49 0.67
N ASP A 181 17.81 9.24 1.16
CA ASP A 181 17.13 8.90 2.41
C ASP A 181 17.81 9.56 3.63
N TYR A 182 19.14 9.64 3.62
CA TYR A 182 19.90 10.29 4.68
C TYR A 182 19.71 11.81 4.66
N ALA A 183 19.62 12.42 3.48
CA ALA A 183 19.25 13.83 3.35
C ALA A 183 17.88 14.13 3.96
N CYS A 184 16.91 13.22 3.82
CA CYS A 184 15.60 13.36 4.47
C CYS A 184 15.71 13.30 6.00
N LEU A 185 16.63 12.52 6.58
CA LEU A 185 16.91 12.59 8.01
C LEU A 185 17.53 13.94 8.40
N GLN A 186 18.49 14.44 7.62
CA GLN A 186 19.11 15.74 7.89
C GLN A 186 18.08 16.88 7.82
N GLU A 187 17.10 16.80 6.90
CA GLU A 187 15.95 17.70 6.85
C GLU A 187 15.14 17.63 8.16
N ARG A 188 14.84 16.43 8.69
CA ARG A 188 14.13 16.26 9.98
C ARG A 188 14.90 16.80 11.19
N LEU A 189 16.23 16.77 11.12
CA LEU A 189 17.11 17.33 12.14
C LEU A 189 17.32 18.85 12.01
N GLY A 190 16.81 19.48 10.94
CA GLY A 190 17.09 20.89 10.64
C GLY A 190 18.51 21.15 10.09
N ASN A 191 19.29 20.09 9.84
CA ASN A 191 20.66 20.15 9.33
C ASN A 191 20.69 20.32 7.80
N TYR A 192 20.14 21.43 7.31
CA TYR A 192 19.91 21.60 5.87
C TYR A 192 21.20 21.57 5.03
N SER A 193 22.30 22.10 5.55
CA SER A 193 23.61 22.06 4.89
C SER A 193 24.08 20.63 4.58
N ASN A 194 23.91 19.70 5.53
CA ASN A 194 24.27 18.30 5.33
C ASN A 194 23.35 17.61 4.32
N GLY A 195 22.04 17.86 4.40
CA GLY A 195 21.12 17.25 3.43
C GLY A 195 21.34 17.79 2.01
N ILE A 196 21.66 19.08 1.84
CA ILE A 196 22.08 19.66 0.56
C ILE A 196 23.30 18.90 0.01
N ARG A 197 24.33 18.68 0.84
CA ARG A 197 25.54 17.94 0.46
C ARG A 197 25.19 16.53 -0.02
N PHE A 198 24.39 15.79 0.73
CA PHE A 198 24.00 14.43 0.36
C PHE A 198 23.14 14.38 -0.90
N LEU A 199 22.21 15.32 -1.09
CA LEU A 199 21.43 15.40 -2.33
C LEU A 199 22.30 15.72 -3.55
N LYS A 200 23.29 16.62 -3.42
CA LYS A 200 24.26 16.87 -4.50
C LYS A 200 25.04 15.61 -4.85
N GLN A 201 25.51 14.85 -3.85
CA GLN A 201 26.17 13.56 -4.08
C GLN A 201 25.24 12.55 -4.75
N ALA A 202 23.97 12.48 -4.34
CA ALA A 202 22.97 11.62 -4.98
C ALA A 202 22.71 12.00 -6.45
N ILE A 203 22.67 13.29 -6.76
CA ILE A 203 22.49 13.81 -8.12
C ILE A 203 23.71 13.50 -9.00
N ALA A 204 24.92 13.73 -8.48
CA ALA A 204 26.16 13.44 -9.20
C ALA A 204 26.31 11.95 -9.57
N LEU A 205 25.81 11.06 -8.70
CA LEU A 205 25.81 9.62 -8.92
C LEU A 205 24.50 9.11 -9.56
N SER A 206 23.61 10.00 -10.01
CA SER A 206 22.34 9.58 -10.59
C SER A 206 22.55 8.93 -11.95
N ASP A 207 22.00 7.72 -12.08
CA ASP A 207 21.90 6.98 -13.32
C ASP A 207 21.14 7.78 -14.40
N THR A 208 21.78 8.03 -15.54
CA THR A 208 21.23 8.81 -16.66
C THR A 208 20.02 8.13 -17.29
N SER A 209 19.89 6.80 -17.16
CA SER A 209 18.71 6.04 -17.59
C SER A 209 17.47 6.28 -16.72
N LYS A 210 17.62 6.99 -15.59
CA LYS A 210 16.54 7.26 -14.61
C LYS A 210 16.27 8.76 -14.45
N PRO A 211 15.82 9.46 -15.51
CA PRO A 211 15.62 10.91 -15.48
C PRO A 211 14.60 11.37 -14.43
N ILE A 212 13.58 10.55 -14.15
CA ILE A 212 12.56 10.86 -13.12
C ILE A 212 13.19 10.94 -11.71
N GLN A 213 14.16 10.07 -11.39
CA GLN A 213 14.77 10.08 -10.06
C GLN A 213 15.72 11.26 -9.88
N LYS A 214 16.45 11.63 -10.95
CA LYS A 214 17.25 12.85 -10.98
C LYS A 214 16.36 14.09 -10.75
N LYS A 215 15.22 14.16 -11.45
CA LYS A 215 14.22 15.23 -11.26
C LYS A 215 13.72 15.33 -9.82
N ILE A 216 13.32 14.21 -9.22
CA ILE A 216 12.88 14.18 -7.81
C ILE A 216 13.98 14.69 -6.87
N ARG A 217 15.22 14.27 -7.06
CA ARG A 217 16.35 14.72 -6.22
C ARG A 217 16.63 16.22 -6.39
N LEU A 218 16.55 16.76 -7.61
CA LEU A 218 16.68 18.20 -7.86
C LEU A 218 15.57 19.00 -7.18
N THR A 219 14.32 18.53 -7.28
CA THR A 219 13.19 19.15 -6.56
C THR A 219 13.39 19.12 -5.04
N GLN A 220 13.86 18.00 -4.49
CA GLN A 220 14.18 17.90 -3.06
C GLN A 220 15.33 18.83 -2.67
N LEU A 221 16.33 19.00 -3.53
CA LEU A 221 17.45 19.91 -3.31
C LEU A 221 16.99 21.36 -3.29
N ALA A 222 16.14 21.77 -4.23
CA ALA A 222 15.52 23.08 -4.24
C ALA A 222 14.75 23.34 -2.93
N ARG A 223 13.95 22.37 -2.47
CA ARG A 223 13.25 22.47 -1.18
C ARG A 223 14.21 22.60 0.00
N MET A 224 15.30 21.84 0.02
CA MET A 224 16.32 21.98 1.07
C MET A 224 16.96 23.37 1.09
N TYR A 225 17.17 23.98 -0.08
CA TYR A 225 17.64 25.36 -0.17
C TYR A 225 16.61 26.39 0.32
N LEU A 226 15.30 26.15 0.11
CA LEU A 226 14.24 26.97 0.72
C LEU A 226 14.33 26.92 2.26
N HIS A 227 14.45 25.72 2.83
CA HIS A 227 14.64 25.56 4.28
C HIS A 227 15.94 26.21 4.79
N ALA A 228 17.01 26.18 3.98
CA ALA A 228 18.28 26.82 4.28
C ALA A 228 18.30 28.34 4.00
N LYS A 229 17.18 28.94 3.61
CA LYS A 229 17.03 30.38 3.32
C LYS A 229 17.88 30.89 2.16
N LYS A 230 18.15 30.03 1.19
CA LYS A 230 18.94 30.36 -0.01
C LYS A 230 18.00 30.34 -1.22
N LEU A 231 17.24 31.42 -1.37
CA LEU A 231 16.16 31.51 -2.36
C LEU A 231 16.70 31.38 -3.80
N ASP A 232 17.82 32.03 -4.13
CA ASP A 232 18.40 31.98 -5.47
C ASP A 232 18.86 30.57 -5.85
N SER A 233 19.52 29.88 -4.91
CA SER A 233 19.90 28.47 -5.12
C SER A 233 18.67 27.57 -5.26
N ALA A 234 17.61 27.82 -4.49
CA ALA A 234 16.37 27.07 -4.63
C ALA A 234 15.75 27.26 -6.02
N GLY A 235 15.70 28.49 -6.52
CA GLY A 235 15.23 28.80 -7.88
C GLY A 235 16.06 28.09 -8.94
N TYR A 236 17.40 28.20 -8.87
CA TYR A 236 18.31 27.54 -9.81
C TYR A 236 18.08 26.02 -9.93
N PHE A 237 17.98 25.31 -8.80
CA PHE A 237 17.77 23.84 -8.83
C PHE A 237 16.32 23.48 -9.18
N LEU A 238 15.36 24.36 -8.92
CA LEU A 238 13.98 24.19 -9.35
C LEU A 238 13.89 24.27 -10.88
N ASP A 239 14.56 25.24 -11.51
CA ASP A 239 14.63 25.38 -12.97
C ASP A 239 15.28 24.16 -13.62
N GLN A 240 16.35 23.63 -13.02
CA GLN A 240 16.95 22.36 -13.47
C GLN A 240 16.00 21.17 -13.35
N ALA A 241 15.11 21.14 -12.35
CA ALA A 241 14.11 20.08 -12.24
C ALA A 241 13.01 20.23 -13.29
N ILE A 242 12.60 21.48 -13.60
CA ILE A 242 11.60 21.81 -14.62
C ILE A 242 12.09 21.42 -16.02
N SER A 243 13.37 21.64 -16.33
CA SER A 243 13.95 21.35 -17.64
C SER A 243 14.00 19.86 -18.01
N ILE A 244 13.83 18.95 -17.05
CA ILE A 244 13.72 17.50 -17.31
C ILE A 244 12.29 17.20 -17.80
N PRO A 245 12.08 16.82 -19.07
CA PRO A 245 10.74 16.74 -19.68
C PRO A 245 9.92 15.55 -19.16
N GLN A 246 10.56 14.51 -18.63
CA GLN A 246 9.86 13.32 -18.13
C GLN A 246 8.98 13.67 -16.93
N ARG A 247 7.76 13.14 -16.95
CA ARG A 247 6.75 13.36 -15.91
C ARG A 247 6.29 12.02 -15.37
N SER A 248 6.55 11.80 -14.09
CA SER A 248 5.73 10.91 -13.27
C SER A 248 4.82 11.78 -12.41
N LEU A 249 3.68 11.24 -12.05
CA LEU A 249 2.75 11.89 -11.13
C LEU A 249 3.41 12.32 -9.82
N LYS A 250 4.23 11.44 -9.23
CA LYS A 250 5.02 11.73 -8.03
C LYS A 250 5.96 12.92 -8.24
N SER A 251 6.72 12.93 -9.34
CA SER A 251 7.64 14.03 -9.64
C SER A 251 6.90 15.35 -9.88
N THR A 252 5.74 15.32 -10.53
CA THR A 252 4.96 16.53 -10.82
C THR A 252 4.37 17.12 -9.54
N ILE A 253 3.78 16.30 -8.67
CA ILE A 253 3.24 16.76 -7.38
C ILE A 253 4.36 17.36 -6.51
N LEU A 254 5.50 16.69 -6.39
CA LEU A 254 6.64 17.21 -5.63
C LEU A 254 7.15 18.53 -6.21
N LEU A 255 7.22 18.64 -7.54
CA LEU A 255 7.69 19.82 -8.25
C LEU A 255 6.74 21.00 -8.00
N SER A 256 5.46 20.84 -8.31
CA SER A 256 4.44 21.88 -8.14
C SER A 256 4.31 22.32 -6.68
N ALA A 257 4.45 21.41 -5.71
CA ALA A 257 4.45 21.77 -4.29
C ALA A 257 5.67 22.63 -3.92
N THR A 258 6.85 22.27 -4.43
CA THR A 258 8.09 23.01 -4.14
C THR A 258 8.11 24.37 -4.83
N GLU A 259 7.62 24.44 -6.08
CA GLU A 259 7.43 25.68 -6.84
C GLU A 259 6.43 26.61 -6.15
N GLY A 260 5.31 26.08 -5.68
CA GLY A 260 4.34 26.85 -4.91
C GLY A 260 4.95 27.45 -3.64
N LEU A 261 5.76 26.68 -2.90
CA LEU A 261 6.47 27.20 -1.73
C LEU A 261 7.48 28.28 -2.09
N PHE A 262 8.26 28.07 -3.15
CA PHE A 262 9.20 29.05 -3.65
C PHE A 262 8.48 30.37 -3.97
N HIS A 263 7.34 30.33 -4.66
CA HIS A 263 6.57 31.53 -5.01
C HIS A 263 5.91 32.21 -3.81
N PHE A 264 5.42 31.47 -2.82
CA PHE A 264 4.92 32.08 -1.57
C PHE A 264 6.01 32.89 -0.88
N ILE A 265 7.21 32.31 -0.78
CA ILE A 265 8.38 32.96 -0.16
C ILE A 265 8.83 34.15 -1.02
N ASN A 266 8.88 34.00 -2.34
CA ASN A 266 9.29 35.02 -3.29
C ASN A 266 8.20 36.06 -3.63
N ARG A 267 7.25 36.29 -2.72
CA ARG A 267 6.22 37.34 -2.83
C ARG A 267 5.32 37.27 -4.06
N ASN A 268 5.14 36.07 -4.63
CA ASN A 268 4.30 35.86 -5.80
C ASN A 268 3.14 34.91 -5.48
N GLU A 269 2.20 35.38 -4.67
CA GLU A 269 1.11 34.57 -4.12
C GLU A 269 0.19 34.01 -5.21
N GLN A 270 -0.05 34.77 -6.29
CA GLN A 270 -0.83 34.29 -7.43
C GLN A 270 -0.21 33.06 -8.09
N ARG A 271 1.11 33.09 -8.36
CA ARG A 271 1.82 31.92 -8.90
C ARG A 271 1.86 30.78 -7.90
N ALA A 272 2.05 31.09 -6.62
CA ALA A 272 2.07 30.10 -5.55
C ALA A 272 0.75 29.31 -5.47
N LEU A 273 -0.37 30.02 -5.43
CA LEU A 273 -1.71 29.43 -5.44
C LEU A 273 -1.95 28.64 -6.72
N LYS A 274 -1.52 29.14 -7.89
CA LYS A 274 -1.62 28.39 -9.16
C LYS A 274 -0.88 27.04 -9.08
N SER A 275 0.34 27.01 -8.56
CA SER A 275 1.09 25.75 -8.39
C SER A 275 0.41 24.80 -7.40
N TYR A 276 -0.19 25.32 -6.32
CA TYR A 276 -0.95 24.51 -5.37
C TYR A 276 -2.31 24.04 -5.90
N HIS A 277 -2.98 24.84 -6.74
CA HIS A 277 -4.16 24.40 -7.48
C HIS A 277 -3.81 23.28 -8.48
N GLN A 278 -2.64 23.34 -9.11
CA GLN A 278 -2.15 22.25 -9.94
C GLN A 278 -1.88 20.99 -9.09
N CYS A 279 -1.25 21.13 -7.92
CA CYS A 279 -1.11 20.01 -6.98
C CYS A 279 -2.46 19.40 -6.61
N ASP A 280 -3.42 20.25 -6.21
CA ASP A 280 -4.78 19.83 -5.88
C ASP A 280 -5.44 19.11 -7.04
N SER A 281 -5.38 19.67 -8.26
CA SER A 281 -5.94 19.05 -9.45
C SER A 281 -5.32 17.67 -9.72
N LEU A 282 -3.98 17.54 -9.61
CA LEU A 282 -3.30 16.26 -9.79
C LEU A 282 -3.63 15.25 -8.69
N LEU A 283 -3.76 15.70 -7.44
CA LEU A 283 -4.16 14.89 -6.29
C LEU A 283 -5.64 14.49 -6.36
N SER A 284 -6.50 15.37 -6.89
CA SER A 284 -7.92 15.13 -7.16
C SER A 284 -8.10 14.12 -8.27
N GLN A 285 -7.45 14.30 -9.42
CA GLN A 285 -7.44 13.33 -10.53
C GLN A 285 -7.05 11.93 -10.04
N LEU A 286 -6.08 11.89 -9.13
CA LEU A 286 -5.57 10.69 -8.48
C LEU A 286 -6.59 9.93 -7.63
N HIS A 287 -7.66 10.56 -7.15
CA HIS A 287 -8.68 9.90 -6.33
C HIS A 287 -10.11 9.98 -6.89
N GLU A 288 -10.40 10.90 -7.82
CA GLU A 288 -11.69 11.08 -8.49
C GLU A 288 -11.85 10.12 -9.69
N HIS A 289 -10.80 9.90 -10.48
CA HIS A 289 -10.86 9.00 -11.65
C HIS A 289 -10.57 7.54 -11.33
N THR A 290 -10.31 7.24 -10.06
CA THR A 290 -10.02 5.87 -9.64
C THR A 290 -10.99 5.42 -8.56
N SER A 291 -11.74 4.35 -8.85
CA SER A 291 -12.45 3.60 -7.82
C SER A 291 -11.48 2.80 -6.93
N HIS A 292 -10.18 2.81 -7.28
CA HIS A 292 -9.18 1.98 -6.64
C HIS A 292 -8.67 2.60 -5.33
N LEU A 293 -9.08 2.01 -4.20
CA LEU A 293 -8.74 2.47 -2.84
C LEU A 293 -7.25 2.75 -2.60
N VAL A 294 -6.36 2.01 -3.25
CA VAL A 294 -4.91 2.16 -3.04
C VAL A 294 -4.36 3.40 -3.73
N GLN A 295 -4.85 3.73 -4.92
CA GLN A 295 -4.48 4.97 -5.57
C GLN A 295 -5.05 6.15 -4.76
N LYS A 296 -6.28 6.04 -4.24
CA LYS A 296 -6.82 7.03 -3.30
C LYS A 296 -5.96 7.15 -2.03
N LYS A 297 -5.50 6.04 -1.45
CA LYS A 297 -4.64 6.05 -0.25
C LYS A 297 -3.31 6.74 -0.53
N TYR A 298 -2.67 6.40 -1.64
CA TYR A 298 -1.41 7.03 -2.09
C TYR A 298 -1.60 8.52 -2.32
N ALA A 299 -2.70 8.92 -2.97
CA ALA A 299 -3.06 10.31 -3.22
C ALA A 299 -3.23 11.08 -1.90
N ARG A 300 -4.06 10.58 -0.98
CA ARG A 300 -4.29 11.22 0.32
C ARG A 300 -3.03 11.29 1.19
N LYS A 301 -2.20 10.24 1.18
CA LYS A 301 -0.90 10.27 1.86
C LYS A 301 0.00 11.36 1.28
N THR A 302 0.10 11.39 -0.04
CA THR A 302 0.94 12.36 -0.77
C THR A 302 0.45 13.78 -0.51
N ALA A 303 -0.87 14.02 -0.56
CA ALA A 303 -1.51 15.29 -0.25
C ALA A 303 -1.19 15.73 1.18
N TYR A 304 -1.39 14.84 2.16
CA TYR A 304 -1.06 15.09 3.56
C TYR A 304 0.42 15.46 3.74
N GLU A 305 1.35 14.72 3.11
CA GLU A 305 2.78 15.00 3.20
C GLU A 305 3.16 16.34 2.56
N VAL A 306 2.59 16.68 1.39
CA VAL A 306 2.77 17.98 0.72
C VAL A 306 2.35 19.12 1.64
N TYR A 307 1.13 19.05 2.18
CA TYR A 307 0.59 20.11 3.02
C TYR A 307 1.27 20.19 4.39
N GLN A 308 1.67 19.05 4.96
CA GLN A 308 2.45 19.03 6.19
C GLN A 308 3.81 19.72 6.01
N GLN A 309 4.52 19.45 4.91
CA GLN A 309 5.82 20.05 4.66
C GLN A 309 5.72 21.55 4.43
N ALA A 310 4.70 21.97 3.67
CA ALA A 310 4.39 23.38 3.47
C ALA A 310 4.08 24.10 4.79
N TYR A 311 3.21 23.54 5.61
CA TYR A 311 2.88 24.07 6.94
C TYR A 311 4.13 24.20 7.83
N LYS A 312 4.98 23.16 7.87
CA LYS A 312 6.24 23.17 8.64
C LYS A 312 7.21 24.25 8.17
N LEU A 313 7.35 24.41 6.85
CA LEU A 313 8.22 25.46 6.29
C LEU A 313 7.68 26.84 6.66
N LEU A 314 6.39 27.10 6.42
CA LEU A 314 5.73 28.38 6.71
C LEU A 314 5.79 28.77 8.19
N ASN A 315 5.67 27.79 9.09
CA ASN A 315 5.80 28.01 10.52
C ASN A 315 7.19 28.55 10.94
N ASN A 316 8.20 28.36 10.08
CA ASN A 316 9.57 28.78 10.31
C ASN A 316 9.97 30.00 9.44
N LEU A 317 9.02 30.71 8.79
CA LEU A 317 9.29 31.79 7.83
C LEU A 317 9.46 33.20 8.41
N TRP A 318 9.52 33.36 9.73
CA TRP A 318 9.77 34.66 10.35
C TRP A 318 11.03 35.38 9.84
N PHE A 319 11.94 34.65 9.20
CA PHE A 319 13.14 35.19 8.57
C PHE A 319 12.93 35.84 7.18
N PHE A 320 11.78 35.64 6.53
CA PHE A 320 11.52 36.14 5.17
C PHE A 320 10.60 37.38 5.12
N GLY A 321 10.26 37.95 6.28
CA GLY A 321 9.44 39.15 6.41
C GLY A 321 8.48 39.11 7.59
N ASN A 322 7.49 40.01 7.60
CA ASN A 322 6.49 40.10 8.67
C ASN A 322 5.72 38.77 8.80
N LYS A 323 5.67 38.22 10.03
CA LYS A 323 4.98 36.97 10.37
C LYS A 323 3.50 37.01 9.99
N GLU A 324 2.84 38.15 10.17
CA GLU A 324 1.42 38.35 9.90
C GLU A 324 1.04 37.99 8.46
N ARG A 325 1.94 38.27 7.51
CA ARG A 325 1.74 37.96 6.09
C ARG A 325 1.56 36.47 5.83
N PHE A 326 2.24 35.62 6.60
CA PHE A 326 2.20 34.18 6.40
C PHE A 326 1.09 33.48 7.20
N GLU A 327 0.35 34.19 8.05
CA GLU A 327 -0.71 33.57 8.87
C GLU A 327 -1.86 33.04 8.01
N GLN A 328 -2.31 33.78 6.99
CA GLN A 328 -3.38 33.32 6.12
C GLN A 328 -2.99 32.05 5.33
N PRO A 329 -1.84 32.01 4.61
CA PRO A 329 -1.37 30.79 3.98
C PRO A 329 -1.17 29.65 5.00
N LYS A 330 -0.52 29.92 6.14
CA LYS A 330 -0.27 28.90 7.18
C LYS A 330 -1.57 28.26 7.68
N ASN A 331 -2.62 29.04 7.92
CA ASN A 331 -3.92 28.51 8.32
C ASN A 331 -4.56 27.66 7.21
N TRP A 332 -4.47 28.12 5.95
CA TRP A 332 -4.91 27.34 4.80
C TRP A 332 -4.19 25.97 4.71
N PHE A 333 -2.86 25.96 4.85
CA PHE A 333 -2.06 24.74 4.88
C PHE A 333 -2.41 23.82 6.05
N LYS A 334 -2.64 24.39 7.24
CA LYS A 334 -3.04 23.63 8.43
C LYS A 334 -4.39 22.93 8.23
N GLN A 335 -5.37 23.65 7.68
CA GLN A 335 -6.70 23.11 7.41
C GLN A 335 -6.64 21.98 6.38
N ARG A 336 -5.97 22.21 5.24
CA ARG A 336 -5.77 21.18 4.20
C ARG A 336 -5.01 19.98 4.73
N MET A 337 -3.94 20.19 5.49
CA MET A 337 -3.17 19.11 6.14
C MET A 337 -4.06 18.24 7.04
N ASN A 338 -4.87 18.85 7.91
CA ASN A 338 -5.74 18.12 8.83
C ASN A 338 -6.84 17.34 8.09
N GLN A 339 -7.42 17.94 7.05
CA GLN A 339 -8.41 17.28 6.20
C GLN A 339 -7.81 16.06 5.49
N GLU A 340 -6.67 16.23 4.81
CA GLU A 340 -6.00 15.13 4.12
C GLU A 340 -5.52 14.03 5.07
N LYS A 341 -5.10 14.39 6.29
CA LYS A 341 -4.76 13.43 7.34
C LYS A 341 -5.96 12.55 7.69
N ALA A 342 -7.11 13.15 8.00
CA ALA A 342 -8.32 12.42 8.35
C ALA A 342 -8.79 11.51 7.21
N LEU A 343 -8.71 11.99 5.96
CA LEU A 343 -9.06 11.19 4.77
C LEU A 343 -8.07 10.04 4.54
N TYR A 344 -6.77 10.29 4.70
CA TYR A 344 -5.75 9.25 4.61
C TYR A 344 -5.97 8.15 5.64
N GLU A 345 -6.24 8.54 6.89
CA GLU A 345 -6.56 7.66 8.01
C GLU A 345 -7.82 6.81 7.74
N GLY A 346 -8.90 7.42 7.26
CA GLY A 346 -10.13 6.70 6.89
C GLY A 346 -9.96 5.73 5.71
N ILE A 347 -9.17 6.11 4.69
CA ILE A 347 -8.86 5.23 3.56
C ILE A 347 -7.92 4.09 3.98
N GLN A 348 -6.98 4.35 4.88
CA GLN A 348 -6.10 3.31 5.43
C GLN A 348 -6.93 2.18 6.06
N VAL A 349 -7.95 2.52 6.84
CA VAL A 349 -8.91 1.54 7.40
C VAL A 349 -9.66 0.81 6.30
N SER A 350 -10.14 1.53 5.28
CA SER A 350 -10.88 0.95 4.15
C SER A 350 -10.03 -0.03 3.33
N VAL A 351 -8.75 0.28 3.12
CA VAL A 351 -7.79 -0.61 2.45
C VAL A 351 -7.52 -1.84 3.32
N ALA A 352 -7.33 -1.69 4.63
CA ALA A 352 -7.15 -2.82 5.54
C ALA A 352 -8.38 -3.75 5.56
N LEU A 353 -9.58 -3.19 5.47
CA LEU A 353 -10.83 -3.95 5.37
C LEU A 353 -10.95 -4.68 4.02
N LYS A 354 -10.63 -4.01 2.90
CA LYS A 354 -10.59 -4.65 1.57
C LYS A 354 -9.55 -5.77 1.54
N ASP A 355 -8.38 -5.55 2.10
CA ASP A 355 -7.33 -6.57 2.25
C ASP A 355 -7.88 -7.78 3.02
N SER A 356 -8.60 -7.54 4.12
CA SER A 356 -9.24 -8.59 4.94
C SER A 356 -10.32 -9.37 4.17
N LEU A 357 -11.14 -8.70 3.36
CA LEU A 357 -12.16 -9.38 2.54
C LEU A 357 -11.54 -10.15 1.36
N VAL A 358 -10.46 -9.65 0.77
CA VAL A 358 -9.72 -10.37 -0.27
C VAL A 358 -9.09 -11.64 0.30
N ILE A 359 -8.55 -11.60 1.53
CA ILE A 359 -8.11 -12.80 2.25
C ILE A 359 -9.25 -13.80 2.39
N ALA A 360 -10.39 -13.35 2.94
CA ALA A 360 -11.53 -14.21 3.21
C ALA A 360 -12.08 -14.86 1.94
N ARG A 361 -12.08 -14.14 0.80
CA ARG A 361 -12.56 -14.62 -0.50
C ARG A 361 -11.58 -15.55 -1.22
N SER A 362 -10.28 -15.45 -0.93
CA SER A 362 -9.22 -16.25 -1.56
C SER A 362 -8.80 -17.47 -0.74
N ALA A 363 -9.37 -17.62 0.47
CA ALA A 363 -9.24 -18.85 1.23
C ALA A 363 -9.87 -20.03 0.44
N PRO A 364 -9.19 -21.18 0.32
CA PRO A 364 -9.76 -22.33 -0.37
C PRO A 364 -11.06 -22.73 0.31
N LYS A 365 -12.15 -22.83 -0.47
CA LYS A 365 -13.40 -23.42 0.01
C LYS A 365 -13.10 -24.90 0.28
N THR A 366 -12.91 -25.26 1.54
CA THR A 366 -12.78 -26.67 1.93
C THR A 366 -14.15 -27.33 1.69
N GLN A 367 -14.33 -27.96 0.53
CA GLN A 367 -15.33 -29.00 0.39
C GLN A 367 -14.83 -30.21 1.18
N VAL A 368 -15.41 -30.41 2.36
CA VAL A 368 -15.20 -31.63 3.13
C VAL A 368 -15.96 -32.74 2.40
N VAL A 369 -15.29 -33.42 1.46
CA VAL A 369 -15.79 -34.70 0.95
C VAL A 369 -15.43 -35.76 1.99
N ARG A 370 -16.42 -36.16 2.78
CA ARG A 370 -16.30 -37.31 3.69
C ARG A 370 -16.53 -38.59 2.87
N GLN A 371 -15.46 -39.35 2.64
CA GLN A 371 -15.58 -40.80 2.51
C GLN A 371 -15.09 -41.41 3.82
N ILE A 372 -15.99 -42.03 4.58
CA ILE A 372 -15.68 -42.65 5.86
C ILE A 372 -15.80 -44.16 5.69
N ASN A 373 -14.70 -44.86 5.98
CA ASN A 373 -14.61 -46.31 6.00
C ASN A 373 -15.34 -46.86 7.26
N PRO A 374 -16.28 -47.81 7.14
CA PRO A 374 -17.13 -48.29 8.25
C PRO A 374 -16.34 -48.83 9.45
N TRP A 375 -15.14 -49.39 9.24
CA TRP A 375 -14.33 -49.96 10.32
C TRP A 375 -13.73 -48.92 11.29
N TRP A 376 -13.62 -47.66 10.86
CA TRP A 376 -13.13 -46.57 11.71
C TRP A 376 -14.18 -46.01 12.68
N TRP A 377 -15.48 -46.30 12.47
CA TRP A 377 -16.56 -45.83 13.37
C TRP A 377 -16.56 -46.54 14.73
N ALA A 378 -16.34 -47.85 14.76
CA ALA A 378 -16.37 -48.61 16.01
C ALA A 378 -15.19 -48.27 16.95
N LEU A 379 -14.00 -48.05 16.38
CA LEU A 379 -12.79 -47.74 17.14
C LEU A 379 -12.79 -46.28 17.64
N MET A 380 -13.44 -45.36 16.91
CA MET A 380 -13.60 -43.96 17.31
C MET A 380 -14.60 -43.79 18.46
N VAL A 381 -15.71 -44.54 18.50
CA VAL A 381 -16.74 -44.38 19.55
C VAL A 381 -16.20 -44.74 20.94
N ALA A 382 -15.38 -45.79 21.05
CA ALA A 382 -14.80 -46.21 22.33
C ALA A 382 -13.77 -45.22 22.90
N VAL A 383 -12.95 -44.60 22.04
CA VAL A 383 -11.90 -43.65 22.46
C VAL A 383 -12.46 -42.24 22.69
N VAL A 384 -13.52 -41.86 21.97
CA VAL A 384 -14.16 -40.54 22.06
C VAL A 384 -15.02 -40.37 23.33
N VAL A 385 -15.63 -41.42 23.87
CA VAL A 385 -16.46 -41.28 25.09
C VAL A 385 -15.60 -41.02 26.33
N ALA A 386 -14.47 -41.70 26.48
CA ALA A 386 -13.61 -41.57 27.67
C ALA A 386 -12.59 -40.42 27.57
N GLY A 387 -12.02 -40.15 26.40
CA GLY A 387 -11.04 -39.08 26.20
C GLY A 387 -11.64 -37.74 25.74
N GLY A 388 -12.84 -37.77 25.14
CA GLY A 388 -13.45 -36.62 24.49
C GLY A 388 -14.05 -35.58 25.45
N TRP A 389 -14.54 -35.97 26.63
CA TRP A 389 -15.16 -34.98 27.54
C TRP A 389 -14.15 -34.01 28.18
N LEU A 390 -12.93 -34.49 28.48
CA LEU A 390 -11.90 -33.70 29.17
C LEU A 390 -10.98 -32.91 28.23
N LEU A 391 -10.76 -33.37 26.99
CA LEU A 391 -9.92 -32.67 26.01
C LEU A 391 -10.71 -31.74 25.07
N TYR A 392 -12.04 -31.93 24.93
CA TYR A 392 -12.88 -31.07 24.07
C TYR A 392 -13.06 -29.63 24.60
N ARG A 393 -12.77 -29.36 25.88
CA ARG A 393 -12.86 -27.99 26.43
C ARG A 393 -11.59 -27.13 26.24
N ARG A 394 -10.50 -27.65 25.67
CA ARG A 394 -9.28 -26.87 25.38
C ARG A 394 -8.62 -27.25 24.03
N ARG A 395 -9.09 -26.57 22.97
CA ARG A 395 -8.23 -25.81 22.03
C ARG A 395 -7.27 -26.62 21.13
N GLU A 396 -7.63 -26.80 19.85
CA GLU A 396 -6.81 -26.46 18.65
C GLU A 396 -7.34 -27.11 17.37
N LYS A 397 -7.87 -26.28 16.45
CA LYS A 397 -7.71 -26.38 14.97
C LYS A 397 -8.48 -25.33 14.15
N ALA A 398 -9.16 -24.39 14.80
CA ALA A 398 -9.60 -23.12 14.17
C ALA A 398 -8.73 -21.92 14.54
N LEU A 399 -7.82 -22.06 15.51
CA LEU A 399 -7.15 -20.91 16.12
C LEU A 399 -5.94 -20.39 15.35
N GLN A 400 -5.23 -21.13 14.49
CA GLN A 400 -3.99 -20.61 13.87
C GLN A 400 -4.25 -19.65 12.69
N ALA A 401 -5.24 -19.92 11.84
CA ALA A 401 -5.64 -18.98 10.78
C ALA A 401 -6.33 -17.73 11.37
N GLN A 402 -7.11 -17.91 12.44
CA GLN A 402 -7.81 -16.84 13.15
C GLN A 402 -6.86 -16.02 14.04
N THR A 403 -5.85 -16.62 14.67
CA THR A 403 -4.85 -15.88 15.47
C THR A 403 -3.85 -15.14 14.59
N ASP A 404 -3.45 -15.66 13.43
CA ASP A 404 -2.62 -14.92 12.47
C ASP A 404 -3.39 -13.72 11.87
N TYR A 405 -4.70 -13.89 11.62
CA TYR A 405 -5.62 -12.84 11.17
C TYR A 405 -5.84 -11.77 12.26
N VAL A 406 -6.21 -12.18 13.48
CA VAL A 406 -6.43 -11.28 14.64
C VAL A 406 -5.14 -10.56 15.05
N LYS A 407 -3.97 -11.17 14.89
CA LYS A 407 -2.65 -10.56 15.20
C LYS A 407 -2.19 -9.56 14.13
N ALA A 408 -2.55 -9.77 12.86
CA ALA A 408 -2.34 -8.81 11.78
C ALA A 408 -3.27 -7.59 11.88
N ILE A 409 -4.44 -7.74 12.51
CA ILE A 409 -5.45 -6.71 12.71
C ILE A 409 -5.16 -5.84 13.95
N LYS A 410 -4.66 -6.44 15.05
CA LYS A 410 -4.28 -5.78 16.32
C LYS A 410 -3.19 -4.68 16.26
N THR A 411 -2.75 -4.27 15.08
CA THR A 411 -1.65 -3.29 14.88
C THR A 411 -2.08 -2.09 14.02
N SER A 412 -3.38 -1.87 13.80
CA SER A 412 -3.96 -0.73 13.04
C SER A 412 -4.32 0.47 13.96
N PRO A 413 -4.23 1.74 13.49
CA PRO A 413 -4.12 2.89 14.41
C PRO A 413 -5.40 3.72 14.66
N ILE A 414 -6.65 3.23 14.52
CA ILE A 414 -7.84 4.09 14.73
C ILE A 414 -8.99 3.42 15.51
N LYS A 415 -9.06 3.79 16.79
CA LYS A 415 -10.03 3.36 17.80
C LYS A 415 -11.48 3.32 17.26
N GLY A 416 -12.06 2.11 17.19
CA GLY A 416 -13.50 1.86 16.98
C GLY A 416 -13.88 1.19 15.65
N PHE A 417 -13.00 1.17 14.65
CA PHE A 417 -13.22 0.50 13.36
C PHE A 417 -12.28 -0.68 13.10
N ASP A 418 -11.49 -1.05 14.11
CA ASP A 418 -10.28 -1.87 13.90
C ASP A 418 -10.54 -3.39 13.74
N GLU A 419 -11.72 -3.93 14.06
CA GLU A 419 -11.92 -5.40 14.08
C GLU A 419 -13.32 -5.80 13.58
N PRO A 420 -13.56 -6.05 12.27
CA PRO A 420 -14.78 -6.73 11.87
C PRO A 420 -14.79 -8.14 12.48
N LYS A 421 -15.75 -8.43 13.37
CA LYS A 421 -15.86 -9.75 14.01
C LYS A 421 -16.00 -10.82 12.92
N PRO A 422 -15.53 -12.06 13.14
CA PRO A 422 -15.75 -13.15 12.18
C PRO A 422 -17.22 -13.31 11.77
N GLN A 423 -18.13 -13.04 12.70
CA GLN A 423 -19.57 -12.97 12.48
C GLN A 423 -19.93 -11.84 11.50
N GLU A 424 -19.46 -10.61 11.73
CA GLU A 424 -19.69 -9.47 10.85
C GLU A 424 -19.18 -9.73 9.41
N ILE A 425 -18.07 -10.46 9.23
CA ILE A 425 -17.55 -10.84 7.91
C ILE A 425 -18.42 -11.92 7.25
N ALA A 426 -18.84 -12.94 7.99
CA ALA A 426 -19.72 -13.99 7.49
C ALA A 426 -21.06 -13.39 7.04
N VAL A 427 -21.57 -12.43 7.79
CA VAL A 427 -22.78 -11.68 7.46
C VAL A 427 -22.60 -10.87 6.16
N LEU A 428 -21.49 -10.15 6.01
CA LEU A 428 -21.21 -9.43 4.77
C LEU A 428 -21.13 -10.37 3.56
N GLN A 429 -20.54 -11.57 3.72
CA GLN A 429 -20.50 -12.59 2.67
C GLN A 429 -21.88 -13.18 2.36
N GLN A 430 -22.72 -13.35 3.38
CA GLN A 430 -24.11 -13.78 3.22
C GLN A 430 -24.94 -12.76 2.47
N VAL A 431 -24.79 -11.47 2.80
CA VAL A 431 -25.40 -10.36 2.06
C VAL A 431 -24.92 -10.35 0.61
N GLU A 432 -23.62 -10.47 0.34
CA GLU A 432 -23.08 -10.57 -1.03
C GLU A 432 -23.69 -11.74 -1.82
N THR A 433 -23.91 -12.87 -1.15
CA THR A 433 -24.50 -14.08 -1.77
C THR A 433 -25.96 -13.86 -2.13
N ARG A 434 -26.75 -13.24 -1.25
CA ARG A 434 -28.17 -12.96 -1.50
C ARG A 434 -28.38 -11.86 -2.55
N VAL A 435 -27.52 -10.85 -2.53
CA VAL A 435 -27.58 -9.71 -3.48
C VAL A 435 -27.01 -10.08 -4.86
N GLY A 436 -26.21 -11.16 -4.96
CA GLY A 436 -25.64 -11.63 -6.22
C GLY A 436 -24.51 -10.76 -6.79
N GLN A 437 -24.02 -9.78 -6.02
CA GLN A 437 -22.88 -8.94 -6.38
C GLN A 437 -22.02 -8.62 -5.15
N ARG A 438 -20.77 -8.22 -5.39
CA ARG A 438 -19.86 -7.78 -4.32
C ARG A 438 -20.32 -6.44 -3.76
N LEU A 439 -20.31 -6.32 -2.44
CA LEU A 439 -20.63 -5.08 -1.75
C LEU A 439 -19.55 -4.03 -2.00
N LYS A 440 -19.98 -2.80 -2.22
CA LYS A 440 -19.12 -1.62 -2.27
C LYS A 440 -18.62 -1.28 -0.87
N ILE A 441 -17.49 -0.58 -0.78
CA ILE A 441 -16.88 -0.22 0.51
C ILE A 441 -17.82 0.58 1.41
N ASP A 442 -18.61 1.48 0.82
CA ASP A 442 -19.56 2.30 1.57
C ASP A 442 -20.74 1.46 2.10
N GLU A 443 -21.20 0.46 1.34
CA GLU A 443 -22.20 -0.51 1.78
C GLU A 443 -21.65 -1.37 2.93
N ILE A 444 -20.41 -1.84 2.81
CA ILE A 444 -19.73 -2.60 3.87
C ILE A 444 -19.61 -1.76 5.15
N LYS A 445 -19.19 -0.49 5.05
CA LYS A 445 -19.07 0.41 6.20
C LYS A 445 -20.42 0.66 6.86
N ILE A 446 -21.45 0.97 6.06
CA ILE A 446 -22.81 1.21 6.56
C ILE A 446 -23.33 -0.02 7.30
N LEU A 447 -23.22 -1.22 6.70
CA LEU A 447 -23.63 -2.47 7.33
C LEU A 447 -22.86 -2.71 8.63
N LEU A 448 -21.53 -2.66 8.63
CA LEU A 448 -20.74 -2.85 9.85
C LEU A 448 -21.13 -1.88 10.97
N MET A 449 -21.41 -0.62 10.66
CA MET A 449 -21.84 0.35 11.66
C MET A 449 -23.25 0.07 12.18
N ILE A 450 -24.17 -0.36 11.29
CA ILE A 450 -25.53 -0.76 11.69
C ILE A 450 -25.50 -1.99 12.60
N GLY A 451 -24.70 -3.01 12.27
CA GLY A 451 -24.49 -4.20 13.08
C GLY A 451 -23.84 -3.92 14.44
N ARG A 452 -23.10 -2.80 14.55
CA ARG A 452 -22.53 -2.30 15.81
C ARG A 452 -23.45 -1.36 16.59
N GLY A 453 -24.70 -1.18 16.14
CA GLY A 453 -25.70 -0.38 16.84
C GLY A 453 -25.64 1.12 16.57
N TYR A 454 -24.86 1.59 15.58
CA TYR A 454 -24.84 3.02 15.24
C TYR A 454 -26.16 3.46 14.60
N THR A 455 -26.59 4.69 14.92
CA THR A 455 -27.71 5.38 14.26
C THR A 455 -27.27 5.98 12.92
N TYR A 456 -28.20 6.24 12.01
CA TYR A 456 -27.86 6.86 10.72
C TYR A 456 -27.17 8.22 10.83
N ASN A 457 -27.51 9.02 11.84
CA ASN A 457 -26.82 10.30 12.10
C ASN A 457 -25.36 10.10 12.51
N GLN A 458 -25.08 9.11 13.37
CA GLN A 458 -23.71 8.78 13.76
C GLN A 458 -22.92 8.19 12.58
N ILE A 459 -23.57 7.43 11.70
CA ILE A 459 -22.97 6.92 10.46
C ILE A 459 -22.62 8.08 9.51
N THR A 460 -23.52 9.05 9.33
CA THR A 460 -23.24 10.26 8.54
C THR A 460 -22.04 11.03 9.08
N LEU A 461 -21.95 11.23 10.39
CA LEU A 461 -20.81 11.94 10.99
C LEU A 461 -19.48 11.18 10.83
N ALA A 462 -19.51 9.85 10.89
CA ALA A 462 -18.30 9.04 10.77
C ALA A 462 -17.85 8.81 9.32
N THR A 463 -18.79 8.74 8.38
CA THR A 463 -18.53 8.34 6.98
C THR A 463 -18.65 9.50 5.99
N TYR A 464 -19.19 10.64 6.42
CA TYR A 464 -19.57 11.78 5.59
C TYR A 464 -20.58 11.42 4.48
N ILE A 465 -21.27 10.28 4.60
CA ILE A 465 -22.33 9.88 3.68
C ILE A 465 -23.65 10.52 4.13
N PRO A 466 -24.37 11.25 3.27
CA PRO A 466 -25.65 11.85 3.63
C PRO A 466 -26.65 10.82 4.15
N ASN A 467 -27.41 11.17 5.19
CA ASN A 467 -28.38 10.25 5.82
C ASN A 467 -29.39 9.68 4.80
N GLY A 468 -29.86 10.52 3.86
CA GLY A 468 -30.72 10.05 2.76
C GLY A 468 -30.08 8.96 1.90
N THR A 469 -28.79 9.10 1.56
CA THR A 469 -28.03 8.09 0.81
C THR A 469 -27.88 6.79 1.61
N ILE A 470 -27.62 6.89 2.92
CA ILE A 470 -27.53 5.72 3.81
C ILE A 470 -28.85 4.95 3.82
N LYS A 471 -29.99 5.64 4.02
CA LYS A 471 -31.33 5.04 4.03
C LYS A 471 -31.64 4.32 2.71
N THR A 472 -31.33 4.95 1.58
CA THR A 472 -31.53 4.35 0.25
C THR A 472 -30.68 3.09 0.05
N ILE A 473 -29.41 3.12 0.45
CA ILE A 473 -28.51 1.97 0.38
C ILE A 473 -29.04 0.82 1.25
N VAL A 474 -29.43 1.11 2.49
CA VAL A 474 -29.96 0.10 3.42
C VAL A 474 -31.26 -0.51 2.91
N LYS A 475 -32.20 0.32 2.44
CA LYS A 475 -33.47 -0.15 1.86
C LYS A 475 -33.22 -1.08 0.68
N ARG A 476 -32.36 -0.67 -0.26
CA ARG A 476 -32.02 -1.49 -1.42
C ARG A 476 -31.39 -2.82 -1.03
N LEU A 477 -30.42 -2.83 -0.11
CA LEU A 477 -29.77 -4.07 0.35
C LEU A 477 -30.74 -4.99 1.08
N LYS A 478 -31.67 -4.41 1.86
CA LYS A 478 -32.72 -5.11 2.57
C LYS A 478 -33.66 -5.82 1.59
N ASP A 479 -34.14 -5.08 0.59
CA ASP A 479 -35.06 -5.60 -0.44
C ASP A 479 -34.37 -6.71 -1.28
N GLN A 480 -33.09 -6.53 -1.64
CA GLN A 480 -32.30 -7.53 -2.37
C GLN A 480 -31.99 -8.79 -1.55
N CYS A 481 -31.90 -8.67 -0.22
CA CYS A 481 -31.66 -9.80 0.67
C CYS A 481 -32.92 -10.55 1.12
N GLY A 482 -34.11 -10.02 0.79
CA GLY A 482 -35.40 -10.59 1.21
C GLY A 482 -35.59 -10.61 2.74
N VAL A 483 -35.20 -9.56 3.44
CA VAL A 483 -35.35 -9.45 4.91
C VAL A 483 -36.18 -8.22 5.29
N GLU A 484 -36.92 -8.26 6.40
CA GLU A 484 -37.70 -7.12 6.86
C GLU A 484 -36.84 -6.03 7.50
N ASN A 485 -35.74 -6.42 8.16
CA ASN A 485 -34.73 -5.52 8.68
C ASN A 485 -33.32 -6.00 8.30
N ILE A 486 -32.47 -5.09 7.84
CA ILE A 486 -31.10 -5.43 7.49
C ILE A 486 -30.29 -5.90 8.71
N ARG A 487 -30.71 -5.50 9.93
CA ARG A 487 -30.16 -5.98 11.19
C ARG A 487 -30.44 -7.46 11.45
N ASP A 488 -31.47 -8.05 10.84
CA ASP A 488 -31.75 -9.48 11.01
C ASP A 488 -30.66 -10.37 10.42
N LEU A 489 -29.81 -9.78 9.57
CA LEU A 489 -28.64 -10.42 9.01
C LEU A 489 -27.37 -10.21 9.84
N MET A 490 -27.33 -9.22 10.75
CA MET A 490 -26.12 -8.72 11.44
C MET A 490 -26.14 -8.97 12.93
#